data_AF-A0A933KL17-F1
#
_entry.id   AF-A0A933KL17-F1
#
_cell.length_a   1.000
_cell.length_b   1.000
_cell.length_c   1.000
_cell.angle_alpha   90.00
_cell.angle_beta   90.00
_cell.angle_gamma   90.00
#
_symmetry.space_group_name_H-M   'P 1'
#
loop_
_entity.id
_entity.type
_entity.pdbx_description
1 polymer ?
#
loop_
_entity_poly.entity_id
_entity_poly.type
_entity_poly.pdbx_seq_one_letter_code
_entity_poly.pdbx_strand_id
1 'polypeptide(L)'
;MDRIAPLRERVDRELEAYLPPAGERPTSVHKAMRYSALAKGKRLRPVLAILAAEVFGETADRIAPVASAIELIHAYSLIHDDLPCMDDDDFRRGVPTCHKAFGEAIAVLAGDALLTCAFEMIIENGARLGFGPAVLLEVIGELSRAAGSRGMIAGQVEDIESEGREIDGPSLEYIHSHKTGRLFTASVRAGALLAGAPPEGLEALTVFGAAFGQVFQITDDILDVEGDPQEMGKTRGSDQRKEKATYPRIFTMARSKELAAQLVERAAEQLAPYQPRSQALVELVRYLPARRS
;
A
#
# COMPACT_ATOMS: atom_id res chain seq x y z
N MET A 1 -11.44 -15.18 2.22
CA MET A 1 -11.62 -14.08 1.23
C MET A 1 -12.92 -13.30 1.41
N ASP A 2 -14.04 -13.95 1.74
CA ASP A 2 -15.36 -13.29 1.89
C ASP A 2 -15.38 -12.14 2.91
N ARG A 3 -14.50 -12.16 3.93
CA ARG A 3 -14.35 -11.07 4.92
C ARG A 3 -13.67 -9.81 4.37
N ILE A 4 -12.95 -9.89 3.25
CA ILE A 4 -12.17 -8.76 2.72
C ILE A 4 -13.06 -7.76 2.00
N ALA A 5 -14.07 -8.21 1.26
CA ALA A 5 -14.94 -7.33 0.48
C ALA A 5 -15.69 -6.30 1.35
N PRO A 6 -16.34 -6.69 2.48
CA PRO A 6 -16.98 -5.71 3.37
C PRO A 6 -16.03 -4.69 3.97
N LEU A 7 -14.78 -5.08 4.25
CA LEU A 7 -13.76 -4.17 4.76
C LEU A 7 -13.33 -3.15 3.70
N ARG A 8 -13.20 -3.57 2.43
CA ARG A 8 -12.91 -2.66 1.32
C ARG A 8 -14.02 -1.63 1.13
N GLU A 9 -15.27 -2.06 1.16
CA GLU A 9 -16.42 -1.15 1.09
C GLU A 9 -16.47 -0.19 2.28
N ARG A 10 -16.09 -0.65 3.48
CA ARG A 10 -15.96 0.21 4.64
C ARG A 10 -14.91 1.30 4.41
N VAL A 11 -13.74 0.93 3.90
CA VAL A 11 -12.68 1.91 3.55
C VAL A 11 -13.18 2.91 2.52
N ASP A 12 -13.82 2.46 1.45
CA ASP A 12 -14.35 3.37 0.41
C ASP A 12 -15.36 4.36 1.00
N ARG A 13 -16.22 3.93 1.93
CA ARG A 13 -17.15 4.83 2.64
C ARG A 13 -16.44 5.85 3.53
N GLU A 14 -15.39 5.46 4.26
CA GLU A 14 -14.62 6.39 5.10
C GLU A 14 -13.89 7.45 4.25
N LEU A 15 -13.31 7.04 3.12
CA LEU A 15 -12.68 7.96 2.17
C LEU A 15 -13.69 8.93 1.54
N GLU A 16 -14.83 8.41 1.07
CA GLU A 16 -15.90 9.20 0.46
C GLU A 16 -16.45 10.27 1.41
N ALA A 17 -16.63 9.88 2.68
CA ALA A 17 -17.17 10.74 3.73
C ALA A 17 -16.17 11.79 4.24
N TYR A 18 -14.87 11.47 4.26
CA TYR A 18 -13.85 12.37 4.77
C TYR A 18 -13.37 13.38 3.73
N LEU A 19 -13.22 12.97 2.46
CA LEU A 19 -12.69 13.84 1.43
C LEU A 19 -13.61 15.05 1.16
N PRO A 20 -13.05 16.25 0.90
CA PRO A 20 -13.83 17.43 0.55
C PRO A 20 -14.76 17.18 -0.65
N PRO A 21 -15.97 17.78 -0.68
CA PRO A 21 -16.85 17.70 -1.83
C PRO A 21 -16.21 18.25 -3.11
N ALA A 22 -16.43 17.57 -4.24
CA ALA A 22 -15.90 17.98 -5.56
C ALA A 22 -16.36 19.38 -6.02
N GLY A 23 -17.47 19.88 -5.48
CA GLY A 23 -18.04 21.19 -5.77
C GLY A 23 -17.49 22.33 -4.90
N GLU A 24 -16.72 22.02 -3.86
CA GLU A 24 -16.17 23.01 -2.93
C GLU A 24 -14.84 23.59 -3.47
N ARG A 25 -14.57 24.88 -3.19
CA ARG A 25 -13.33 25.53 -3.64
C ARG A 25 -12.14 25.05 -2.79
N PRO A 26 -10.95 24.80 -3.38
CA PRO A 26 -10.63 24.83 -4.82
C PRO A 26 -11.12 23.57 -5.55
N THR A 27 -12.05 23.75 -6.50
CA THR A 27 -12.80 22.63 -7.10
C THR A 27 -11.95 21.69 -7.95
N SER A 28 -10.91 22.20 -8.61
CA SER A 28 -10.02 21.40 -9.46
C SER A 28 -9.24 20.36 -8.63
N VAL A 29 -8.64 20.80 -7.53
CA VAL A 29 -7.86 19.92 -6.64
C VAL A 29 -8.78 18.93 -5.94
N HIS A 30 -9.93 19.35 -5.40
CA HIS A 30 -10.88 18.42 -4.77
C HIS A 30 -11.40 17.36 -5.75
N LYS A 31 -11.68 17.73 -7.01
CA LYS A 31 -12.02 16.74 -8.06
C LYS A 31 -10.90 15.75 -8.31
N ALA A 32 -9.66 16.22 -8.43
CA ALA A 32 -8.49 15.36 -8.67
C ALA A 32 -8.19 14.43 -7.48
N MET A 33 -8.25 14.94 -6.25
CA MET A 33 -8.10 14.14 -5.03
C MET A 33 -9.12 13.01 -4.99
N ARG A 34 -10.41 13.33 -5.17
CA ARG A 34 -11.50 12.34 -5.20
C ARG A 34 -11.33 11.35 -6.33
N TYR A 35 -11.00 11.83 -7.54
CA TYR A 35 -10.79 10.99 -8.72
C TYR A 35 -9.79 9.87 -8.45
N SER A 36 -8.63 10.21 -7.87
CA SER A 36 -7.57 9.25 -7.62
C SER A 36 -7.80 8.40 -6.36
N ALA A 37 -8.21 9.01 -5.25
CA ALA A 37 -8.40 8.29 -3.99
C ALA A 37 -9.59 7.32 -4.02
N LEU A 38 -10.67 7.68 -4.73
CA LEU A 38 -11.89 6.87 -4.84
C LEU A 38 -11.91 5.95 -6.06
N ALA A 39 -10.87 6.00 -6.92
CA ALA A 39 -10.72 5.05 -8.00
C ALA A 39 -10.70 3.61 -7.44
N LYS A 40 -11.42 2.70 -8.12
CA LYS A 40 -11.52 1.28 -7.73
C LYS A 40 -10.13 0.72 -7.44
N GLY A 41 -9.95 0.14 -6.25
CA GLY A 41 -8.66 -0.38 -5.80
C GLY A 41 -8.81 -1.61 -4.91
N LYS A 42 -7.70 -2.33 -4.68
CA LYS A 42 -7.70 -3.51 -3.78
C LYS A 42 -7.84 -3.13 -2.30
N ARG A 43 -7.50 -1.88 -1.94
CA ARG A 43 -7.51 -1.33 -0.57
C ARG A 43 -6.76 -2.19 0.45
N LEU A 44 -5.69 -2.86 0.02
CA LEU A 44 -5.00 -3.87 0.86
C LEU A 44 -4.39 -3.24 2.11
N ARG A 45 -3.78 -2.05 1.99
CA ARG A 45 -3.11 -1.37 3.10
C ARG A 45 -4.05 -1.05 4.28
N PRO A 46 -5.17 -0.34 4.09
CA PRO A 46 -6.11 -0.10 5.19
C PRO A 46 -6.79 -1.39 5.67
N VAL A 47 -7.09 -2.35 4.79
CA VAL A 47 -7.61 -3.67 5.20
C VAL A 47 -6.63 -4.40 6.11
N LEU A 48 -5.34 -4.38 5.80
CA LEU A 48 -4.29 -4.98 6.63
C LEU A 48 -4.19 -4.31 8.00
N ALA A 49 -4.30 -2.98 8.05
CA ALA A 49 -4.33 -2.25 9.31
C ALA A 49 -5.55 -2.65 10.17
N ILE A 50 -6.74 -2.77 9.56
CA ILE A 50 -7.95 -3.22 10.26
C ILE A 50 -7.78 -4.65 10.79
N LEU A 51 -7.35 -5.59 9.95
CA LEU A 51 -7.15 -6.97 10.35
C LEU A 51 -6.08 -7.12 11.43
N ALA A 52 -5.00 -6.34 11.36
CA ALA A 52 -3.97 -6.29 12.39
C ALA A 52 -4.50 -5.81 13.75
N ALA A 53 -5.40 -4.84 13.76
CA ALA A 53 -6.05 -4.38 14.98
C ALA A 53 -7.00 -5.43 15.57
N GLU A 54 -7.74 -6.16 14.72
CA GLU A 54 -8.64 -7.25 15.14
C GLU A 54 -7.88 -8.39 15.86
N VAL A 55 -6.61 -8.62 15.53
CA VAL A 55 -5.75 -9.58 16.25
C VAL A 55 -5.73 -9.30 17.76
N PHE A 56 -5.72 -8.02 18.14
CA PHE A 56 -5.64 -7.57 19.53
C PHE A 56 -7.00 -7.16 20.11
N GLY A 57 -8.11 -7.47 19.41
CA GLY A 57 -9.46 -7.34 19.94
C GLY A 57 -10.18 -6.04 19.60
N GLU A 58 -9.62 -5.20 18.72
CA GLU A 58 -10.33 -4.05 18.17
C GLU A 58 -11.29 -4.43 17.04
N THR A 59 -12.21 -3.52 16.70
CA THR A 59 -13.20 -3.74 15.65
C THR A 59 -12.92 -2.90 14.40
N ALA A 60 -13.35 -3.42 13.24
CA ALA A 60 -13.28 -2.67 11.99
C ALA A 60 -13.98 -1.31 12.08
N ASP A 61 -15.09 -1.20 12.82
CA ASP A 61 -15.83 0.07 12.96
C ASP A 61 -15.03 1.14 13.68
N ARG A 62 -14.23 0.76 14.69
CA ARG A 62 -13.36 1.69 15.41
C ARG A 62 -12.10 2.03 14.63
N ILE A 63 -11.55 1.08 13.87
CA ILE A 63 -10.23 1.23 13.26
C ILE A 63 -10.30 1.83 11.85
N ALA A 64 -11.32 1.48 11.07
CA ALA A 64 -11.44 1.93 9.67
C ALA A 64 -11.37 3.45 9.48
N PRO A 65 -11.97 4.31 10.32
CA PRO A 65 -11.88 5.77 10.15
C PRO A 65 -10.45 6.31 10.23
N VAL A 66 -9.57 5.67 11.00
CA VAL A 66 -8.15 6.06 11.11
C VAL A 66 -7.32 5.33 10.04
N ALA A 67 -7.53 4.03 9.87
CA ALA A 67 -6.77 3.19 8.94
C ALA A 67 -6.95 3.61 7.47
N SER A 68 -8.12 4.14 7.10
CA SER A 68 -8.41 4.55 5.71
C SER A 68 -7.48 5.67 5.22
N ALA A 69 -6.93 6.49 6.13
CA ALA A 69 -5.95 7.51 5.80
C ALA A 69 -4.69 6.95 5.10
N ILE A 70 -4.32 5.69 5.36
CA ILE A 70 -3.19 5.03 4.71
C ILE A 70 -3.42 4.92 3.19
N GLU A 71 -4.67 4.80 2.76
CA GLU A 71 -5.00 4.77 1.33
C GLU A 71 -4.82 6.15 0.68
N LEU A 72 -4.94 7.26 1.43
CA LEU A 72 -4.60 8.61 0.94
C LEU A 72 -3.08 8.74 0.71
N ILE A 73 -2.28 8.17 1.61
CA ILE A 73 -0.81 8.03 1.45
C ILE A 73 -0.49 7.23 0.18
N HIS A 74 -1.17 6.10 -0.02
CA HIS A 74 -0.97 5.32 -1.23
C HIS A 74 -1.45 6.04 -2.50
N ALA A 75 -2.58 6.73 -2.44
CA ALA A 75 -3.16 7.41 -3.60
C ALA A 75 -2.27 8.57 -4.08
N TYR A 76 -1.69 9.38 -3.18
CA TYR A 76 -0.77 10.43 -3.63
C TYR A 76 0.45 9.83 -4.32
N SER A 77 0.99 8.73 -3.78
CA SER A 77 2.22 8.15 -4.33
C SER A 77 2.01 7.72 -5.77
N LEU A 78 0.84 7.16 -6.09
CA LEU A 78 0.46 6.80 -7.45
C LEU A 78 0.26 8.02 -8.36
N ILE A 79 -0.38 9.08 -7.87
CA ILE A 79 -0.56 10.31 -8.66
C ILE A 79 0.78 10.89 -9.10
N HIS A 80 1.74 10.90 -8.18
CA HIS A 80 3.08 11.40 -8.43
C HIS A 80 3.86 10.45 -9.34
N ASP A 81 3.88 9.15 -9.05
CA ASP A 81 4.53 8.11 -9.87
C ASP A 81 4.10 8.19 -11.34
N ASP A 82 2.82 8.50 -11.61
CA ASP A 82 2.26 8.65 -12.96
C ASP A 82 2.71 9.91 -13.73
N LEU A 83 3.40 10.87 -13.12
CA LEU A 83 3.74 12.13 -13.79
C LEU A 83 4.77 11.92 -14.92
N PRO A 84 4.82 12.82 -15.92
CA PRO A 84 5.79 12.73 -17.03
C PRO A 84 7.27 12.71 -16.61
N CYS A 85 7.59 13.24 -15.43
CA CYS A 85 8.95 13.22 -14.88
C CYS A 85 9.28 11.96 -14.07
N MET A 86 8.35 10.99 -13.97
CA MET A 86 8.50 9.70 -13.31
C MET A 86 8.19 8.56 -14.28
N ASP A 87 7.06 7.86 -14.14
CA ASP A 87 6.73 6.74 -15.03
C ASP A 87 6.08 7.18 -16.35
N ASP A 88 5.59 8.42 -16.46
CA ASP A 88 4.89 8.96 -17.65
C ASP A 88 3.73 8.07 -18.13
N ASP A 89 2.98 7.51 -17.18
CA ASP A 89 1.87 6.61 -17.46
C ASP A 89 0.61 7.39 -17.90
N ASP A 90 0.03 7.00 -19.03
CA ASP A 90 -1.21 7.60 -19.55
C ASP A 90 -2.48 7.06 -18.86
N PHE A 91 -2.43 5.81 -18.38
CA PHE A 91 -3.57 5.10 -17.81
C PHE A 91 -3.21 4.36 -16.53
N ARG A 92 -4.12 4.38 -15.55
CA ARG A 92 -4.03 3.59 -14.32
C ARG A 92 -5.37 2.94 -14.04
N ARG A 93 -5.36 1.61 -13.85
CA ARG A 93 -6.57 0.80 -13.57
C ARG A 93 -7.69 1.00 -14.62
N GLY A 94 -7.29 1.15 -15.89
CA GLY A 94 -8.21 1.28 -17.03
C GLY A 94 -8.83 2.68 -17.21
N VAL A 95 -8.40 3.68 -16.44
CA VAL A 95 -8.82 5.09 -16.59
C VAL A 95 -7.61 6.01 -16.77
N PRO A 96 -7.75 7.22 -17.35
CA PRO A 96 -6.65 8.16 -17.48
C PRO A 96 -5.95 8.45 -16.16
N THR A 97 -4.64 8.65 -16.16
CA THR A 97 -3.94 9.11 -14.94
C THR A 97 -4.36 10.52 -14.57
N CYS A 98 -4.11 10.92 -13.31
CA CYS A 98 -4.56 12.20 -12.78
C CYS A 98 -4.05 13.38 -13.64
N HIS A 99 -2.80 13.33 -14.08
CA HIS A 99 -2.21 14.39 -14.89
C HIS A 99 -2.81 14.46 -16.30
N LYS A 100 -3.27 13.34 -16.89
CA LYS A 100 -4.00 13.35 -18.15
C LYS A 100 -5.42 13.91 -18.01
N ALA A 101 -6.07 13.66 -16.88
CA ALA A 101 -7.44 14.12 -16.64
C ALA A 101 -7.51 15.59 -16.20
N PHE A 102 -6.53 16.08 -15.43
CA PHE A 102 -6.58 17.39 -14.77
C PHE A 102 -5.38 18.31 -15.05
N GLY A 103 -4.36 17.82 -15.77
CA GLY A 103 -3.10 18.53 -15.98
C GLY A 103 -2.09 18.30 -14.85
N GLU A 104 -0.80 18.45 -15.18
CA GLU A 104 0.32 18.18 -14.27
C GLU A 104 0.27 19.01 -12.98
N ALA A 105 0.03 20.32 -13.08
CA ALA A 105 0.00 21.19 -11.91
C ALA A 105 -1.09 20.79 -10.90
N ILE A 106 -2.26 20.36 -11.38
CA ILE A 106 -3.34 19.89 -10.50
C ILE A 106 -3.02 18.50 -9.95
N ALA A 107 -2.37 17.63 -10.72
CA ALA A 107 -1.94 16.32 -10.24
C ALA A 107 -0.90 16.43 -9.11
N VAL A 108 0.13 17.28 -9.27
CA VAL A 108 1.13 17.55 -8.21
C VAL A 108 0.43 18.00 -6.93
N LEU A 109 -0.40 19.04 -7.02
CA LEU A 109 -1.10 19.61 -5.86
C LEU A 109 -2.13 18.66 -5.24
N ALA A 110 -2.78 17.81 -6.04
CA ALA A 110 -3.69 16.79 -5.53
C ALA A 110 -2.93 15.72 -4.74
N GLY A 111 -1.74 15.33 -5.18
CA GLY A 111 -0.86 14.44 -4.41
C GLY A 111 -0.44 15.08 -3.08
N ASP A 112 0.05 16.32 -3.10
CA ASP A 112 0.46 17.04 -1.88
C ASP A 112 -0.71 17.19 -0.88
N ALA A 113 -1.90 17.50 -1.40
CA ALA A 113 -3.12 17.60 -0.60
C ALA A 113 -3.53 16.26 0.00
N LEU A 114 -3.49 15.15 -0.74
CA LEU A 114 -3.81 13.82 -0.22
C LEU A 114 -2.84 13.37 0.87
N LEU A 115 -1.54 13.62 0.70
CA LEU A 115 -0.54 13.32 1.73
C LEU A 115 -0.82 14.10 3.03
N THR A 116 -1.12 15.39 2.91
CA THR A 116 -1.43 16.24 4.07
C THR A 116 -2.75 15.83 4.74
N CYS A 117 -3.78 15.58 3.94
CA CYS A 117 -5.10 15.12 4.35
C CYS A 117 -5.05 13.77 5.08
N ALA A 118 -4.12 12.88 4.73
CA ALA A 118 -3.93 11.62 5.44
C ALA A 118 -3.63 11.83 6.93
N PHE A 119 -2.73 12.74 7.26
CA PHE A 119 -2.37 13.00 8.66
C PHE A 119 -3.48 13.74 9.41
N GLU A 120 -4.17 14.67 8.74
CA GLU A 120 -5.37 15.31 9.26
C GLU A 120 -6.45 14.28 9.63
N MET A 121 -6.73 13.34 8.72
CA MET A 121 -7.71 12.26 8.93
C MET A 121 -7.37 11.40 10.14
N ILE A 122 -6.08 11.06 10.33
CA ILE A 122 -5.63 10.29 11.49
C ILE A 122 -5.88 11.06 12.78
N ILE A 123 -5.52 12.34 12.82
CA ILE A 123 -5.65 13.18 14.01
C ILE A 123 -7.12 13.38 14.38
N GLU A 124 -7.95 13.79 13.43
CA GLU A 124 -9.35 14.13 13.68
C GLU A 124 -10.17 12.89 14.05
N ASN A 125 -10.08 11.81 13.27
CA ASN A 125 -10.79 10.58 13.58
C ASN A 125 -10.23 9.92 14.84
N GLY A 126 -8.91 9.98 15.04
CA GLY A 126 -8.24 9.50 16.23
C GLY A 126 -8.79 10.14 17.51
N ALA A 127 -8.81 11.47 17.54
CA ALA A 127 -9.34 12.26 18.65
C ALA A 127 -10.84 12.00 18.87
N ARG A 128 -11.63 11.99 17.79
CA ARG A 128 -13.08 11.72 17.84
C ARG A 128 -13.42 10.35 18.42
N LEU A 129 -12.59 9.35 18.18
CA LEU A 129 -12.77 7.97 18.66
C LEU A 129 -12.08 7.68 20.00
N GLY A 130 -11.49 8.71 20.62
CA GLY A 130 -10.88 8.62 21.94
C GLY A 130 -9.56 7.85 21.98
N PHE A 131 -8.82 7.78 20.86
CA PHE A 131 -7.45 7.26 20.89
C PHE A 131 -6.55 8.25 21.64
N GLY A 132 -5.68 7.73 22.52
CA GLY A 132 -4.78 8.56 23.32
C GLY A 132 -3.77 9.31 22.44
N PRO A 133 -3.41 10.57 22.76
CA PRO A 133 -2.45 11.35 21.96
C PRO A 133 -1.12 10.64 21.72
N ALA A 134 -0.60 9.88 22.70
CA ALA A 134 0.64 9.12 22.55
C ALA A 134 0.55 8.07 21.44
N VAL A 135 -0.56 7.32 21.38
CA VAL A 135 -0.80 6.31 20.33
C VAL A 135 -0.90 6.97 18.95
N LEU A 136 -1.59 8.10 18.85
CA LEU A 136 -1.68 8.84 17.58
C LEU A 136 -0.32 9.36 17.12
N LEU A 137 0.51 9.86 18.03
CA LEU A 137 1.88 10.28 17.70
C LEU A 137 2.74 9.11 17.21
N GLU A 138 2.60 7.92 17.81
CA GLU A 138 3.30 6.72 17.35
C GLU A 138 2.85 6.31 15.94
N VAL A 139 1.55 6.29 15.67
CA VAL A 139 0.98 5.97 14.34
C VAL A 139 1.42 6.98 13.28
N ILE A 140 1.32 8.29 13.58
CA ILE A 140 1.77 9.35 12.67
C ILE A 140 3.27 9.23 12.40
N GLY A 141 4.08 9.00 13.45
CA GLY A 141 5.52 8.81 13.31
C GLY A 141 5.88 7.58 12.47
N GLU A 142 5.14 6.48 12.65
CA GLU A 142 5.30 5.25 11.87
C GLU A 142 5.03 5.48 10.38
N LEU A 143 3.87 6.06 10.05
CA LEU A 143 3.48 6.34 8.67
C LEU A 143 4.37 7.41 8.01
N SER A 144 4.78 8.44 8.76
CA SER A 144 5.69 9.47 8.25
C SER A 144 7.05 8.90 7.87
N ARG A 145 7.62 8.01 8.69
CA ARG A 145 8.88 7.32 8.36
C ARG A 145 8.73 6.41 7.16
N ALA A 146 7.61 5.69 7.08
CA ALA A 146 7.34 4.75 6.00
C ALA A 146 7.04 5.43 4.67
N ALA A 147 6.40 6.60 4.67
CA ALA A 147 6.09 7.36 3.46
C ALA A 147 7.24 8.28 3.03
N GLY A 148 8.11 8.71 3.95
CA GLY A 148 9.17 9.70 3.68
C GLY A 148 10.48 9.15 3.10
N SER A 149 11.55 9.94 3.24
CA SER A 149 12.89 9.71 2.67
C SER A 149 13.67 8.53 3.26
N ARG A 150 13.12 7.83 4.26
CA ARG A 150 13.67 6.59 4.82
C ARG A 150 12.80 5.38 4.49
N GLY A 151 11.75 5.59 3.69
CA GLY A 151 10.79 4.58 3.29
C GLY A 151 10.46 4.70 1.82
N MET A 152 9.20 4.90 1.48
CA MET A 152 8.68 4.89 0.11
C MET A 152 9.44 5.81 -0.84
N ILE A 153 9.75 7.05 -0.42
CA ILE A 153 10.53 7.97 -1.27
C ILE A 153 11.96 7.46 -1.48
N ALA A 154 12.60 6.83 -0.48
CA ALA A 154 13.93 6.24 -0.67
C ALA A 154 13.89 5.17 -1.77
N GLY A 155 12.91 4.27 -1.71
CA GLY A 155 12.74 3.25 -2.73
C GLY A 155 12.39 3.81 -4.10
N GLN A 156 11.59 4.88 -4.15
CA GLN A 156 11.27 5.56 -5.41
C GLN A 156 12.49 6.21 -6.06
N VAL A 157 13.33 6.88 -5.27
CA VAL A 157 14.55 7.53 -5.76
C VAL A 157 15.53 6.48 -6.28
N GLU A 158 15.76 5.41 -5.52
CA GLU A 158 16.65 4.31 -5.95
C GLU A 158 16.12 3.59 -7.21
N ASP A 159 14.79 3.46 -7.37
CA ASP A 159 14.18 2.91 -8.59
C ASP A 159 14.51 3.79 -9.81
N ILE A 160 14.31 5.11 -9.69
CA ILE A 160 14.61 6.09 -10.75
C ILE A 160 16.11 6.11 -11.08
N GLU A 161 16.98 6.13 -10.07
CA GLU A 161 18.44 6.15 -10.27
C GLU A 161 18.99 4.84 -10.86
N SER A 162 18.23 3.75 -10.72
CA SER A 162 18.53 2.43 -11.28
C SER A 162 18.02 2.23 -12.70
N GLU A 163 17.16 3.11 -13.23
CA GLU A 163 16.66 2.98 -14.60
C GLU A 163 17.81 3.02 -15.62
N GLY A 164 17.83 2.04 -16.52
CA GLY A 164 18.88 1.89 -17.54
C GLY A 164 20.22 1.38 -17.00
N ARG A 165 20.26 0.86 -15.76
CA ARG A 165 21.45 0.23 -15.17
C ARG A 165 21.18 -1.23 -14.84
N GLU A 166 22.23 -2.05 -14.86
CA GLU A 166 22.17 -3.38 -14.25
C GLU A 166 22.20 -3.23 -12.73
N ILE A 167 21.22 -3.81 -12.04
CA ILE A 167 21.17 -3.88 -10.58
C ILE A 167 21.26 -5.32 -10.10
N ASP A 168 21.87 -5.51 -8.94
CA ASP A 168 21.99 -6.81 -8.29
C ASP A 168 20.78 -7.13 -7.40
N GLY A 169 20.73 -8.36 -6.87
CA GLY A 169 19.67 -8.81 -5.98
C GLY A 169 19.49 -7.93 -4.73
N PRO A 170 20.56 -7.57 -4.00
CA PRO A 170 20.49 -6.64 -2.88
C PRO A 170 19.88 -5.28 -3.20
N SER A 171 20.26 -4.65 -4.32
CA SER A 171 19.68 -3.38 -4.76
C SER A 171 18.18 -3.53 -5.10
N LEU A 172 17.80 -4.60 -5.80
CA LEU A 172 16.39 -4.90 -6.08
C LEU A 172 15.58 -5.07 -4.79
N GLU A 173 16.11 -5.82 -3.81
CA GLU A 173 15.47 -6.00 -2.51
C GLU A 173 15.34 -4.68 -1.76
N TYR A 174 16.35 -3.80 -1.82
CA TYR A 174 16.28 -2.47 -1.23
C TYR A 174 15.14 -1.65 -1.83
N ILE A 175 15.09 -1.54 -3.16
CA ILE A 175 14.04 -0.80 -3.88
C ILE A 175 12.66 -1.31 -3.47
N HIS A 176 12.43 -2.62 -3.58
CA HIS A 176 11.12 -3.20 -3.30
C HIS A 176 10.72 -3.12 -1.83
N SER A 177 11.66 -3.36 -0.90
CA SER A 177 11.39 -3.25 0.53
C SER A 177 11.03 -1.82 0.91
N HIS A 178 11.61 -0.80 0.27
CA HIS A 178 11.36 0.60 0.56
C HIS A 178 10.14 1.16 -0.19
N LYS A 179 10.10 1.07 -1.54
CA LYS A 179 9.05 1.62 -2.40
C LYS A 179 7.68 1.02 -2.07
N THR A 180 7.63 -0.29 -1.85
CA THR A 180 6.36 -1.03 -1.63
C THR A 180 6.25 -1.56 -0.20
N GLY A 181 7.28 -2.22 0.31
CA GLY A 181 7.22 -2.99 1.57
C GLY A 181 7.03 -2.15 2.83
N ARG A 182 7.64 -0.97 2.92
CA ARG A 182 7.57 -0.10 4.11
C ARG A 182 6.14 0.33 4.43
N LEU A 183 5.36 0.69 3.42
CA LEU A 183 3.98 1.13 3.65
C LEU A 183 3.06 -0.04 4.05
N PHE A 184 3.30 -1.27 3.53
CA PHE A 184 2.60 -2.46 4.01
C PHE A 184 2.94 -2.78 5.48
N THR A 185 4.22 -2.72 5.83
CA THR A 185 4.70 -2.94 7.20
C THR A 185 4.13 -1.90 8.16
N ALA A 186 4.15 -0.63 7.76
CA ALA A 186 3.57 0.45 8.56
C ALA A 186 2.05 0.33 8.68
N SER A 187 1.36 -0.23 7.68
CA SER A 187 -0.09 -0.46 7.75
C SER A 187 -0.46 -1.43 8.87
N VAL A 188 0.18 -2.61 8.91
CA VAL A 188 -0.10 -3.60 9.95
C VAL A 188 0.36 -3.11 11.33
N ARG A 189 1.49 -2.40 11.40
CA ARG A 189 1.97 -1.79 12.65
C ARG A 189 1.03 -0.69 13.16
N ALA A 190 0.50 0.17 12.28
CA ALA A 190 -0.47 1.19 12.67
C ALA A 190 -1.74 0.56 13.28
N GLY A 191 -2.26 -0.52 12.67
CA GLY A 191 -3.37 -1.28 13.24
C GLY A 191 -3.06 -1.85 14.63
N ALA A 192 -1.89 -2.45 14.78
CA ALA A 192 -1.41 -3.00 16.06
C ALA A 192 -1.31 -1.92 17.15
N LEU A 193 -0.71 -0.77 16.82
CA LEU A 193 -0.53 0.36 17.72
C LEU A 193 -1.88 0.91 18.19
N LEU A 194 -2.83 1.11 17.26
CA LEU A 194 -4.18 1.55 17.58
C LEU A 194 -4.90 0.58 18.52
N ALA A 195 -4.63 -0.72 18.39
CA ALA A 195 -5.23 -1.75 19.24
C ALA A 195 -4.47 -2.00 20.55
N GLY A 196 -3.41 -1.23 20.84
CA GLY A 196 -2.61 -1.42 22.05
C GLY A 196 -1.88 -2.76 22.08
N ALA A 197 -1.42 -3.25 20.93
CA ALA A 197 -0.67 -4.48 20.83
C ALA A 197 0.56 -4.46 21.74
N PRO A 198 0.85 -5.55 22.47
CA PRO A 198 2.06 -5.64 23.26
C PRO A 198 3.31 -5.75 22.33
N PRO A 199 4.53 -5.46 22.80
CA PRO A 199 5.73 -5.33 21.97
C PRO A 199 6.04 -6.53 21.05
N GLU A 200 5.78 -7.74 21.54
CA GLU A 200 5.94 -9.02 20.84
C GLU A 200 4.91 -9.16 19.72
N GLY A 201 3.67 -8.71 19.96
CA GLY A 201 2.63 -8.62 18.94
C GLY A 201 2.95 -7.61 17.84
N LEU A 202 3.50 -6.45 18.22
CA LEU A 202 3.98 -5.46 17.28
C LEU A 202 5.14 -5.99 16.43
N GLU A 203 6.08 -6.72 17.03
CA GLU A 203 7.20 -7.34 16.32
C GLU A 203 6.72 -8.46 15.37
N ALA A 204 5.82 -9.33 15.82
CA ALA A 204 5.23 -10.38 14.99
C ALA A 204 4.55 -9.79 13.73
N LEU A 205 3.78 -8.70 13.90
CA LEU A 205 3.18 -8.00 12.76
C LEU A 205 4.20 -7.25 11.91
N THR A 206 5.32 -6.80 12.47
CA THR A 206 6.40 -6.19 11.70
C THR A 206 7.03 -7.20 10.75
N VAL A 207 7.33 -8.40 11.24
CA VAL A 207 7.86 -9.49 10.40
C VAL A 207 6.81 -9.94 9.36
N PHE A 208 5.55 -10.08 9.76
CA PHE A 208 4.46 -10.37 8.83
C PHE A 208 4.34 -9.32 7.72
N GLY A 209 4.33 -8.03 8.06
CA GLY A 209 4.18 -6.93 7.11
C GLY A 209 5.34 -6.84 6.11
N ALA A 210 6.57 -7.07 6.58
CA ALA A 210 7.75 -7.11 5.72
C ALA A 210 7.68 -8.28 4.73
N ALA A 211 7.34 -9.48 5.22
CA ALA A 211 7.16 -10.65 4.37
C ALA A 211 6.00 -10.48 3.37
N PHE A 212 4.87 -9.92 3.81
CA PHE A 212 3.73 -9.63 2.95
C PHE A 212 4.12 -8.69 1.81
N GLY A 213 4.85 -7.61 2.11
CA GLY A 213 5.32 -6.66 1.10
C GLY A 213 6.24 -7.29 0.06
N GLN A 214 7.17 -8.16 0.50
CA GLN A 214 8.07 -8.88 -0.40
C GLN A 214 7.30 -9.90 -1.27
N VAL A 215 6.40 -10.70 -0.67
CA VAL A 215 5.56 -11.65 -1.42
C VAL A 215 4.71 -10.93 -2.45
N PHE A 216 4.14 -9.77 -2.08
CA PHE A 216 3.32 -8.97 -2.97
C PHE A 216 4.09 -8.58 -4.24
N GLN A 217 5.31 -8.10 -4.08
CA GLN A 217 6.16 -7.66 -5.19
C GLN A 217 6.70 -8.81 -6.03
N ILE A 218 7.19 -9.89 -5.39
CA ILE A 218 7.60 -11.11 -6.13
C ILE A 218 6.43 -11.63 -6.98
N THR A 219 5.21 -11.57 -6.44
CA THR A 219 4.02 -11.99 -7.19
C THR A 219 3.72 -11.06 -8.36
N ASP A 220 3.80 -9.73 -8.17
CA ASP A 220 3.61 -8.77 -9.28
C ASP A 220 4.64 -9.00 -10.40
N ASP A 221 5.92 -9.18 -10.05
CA ASP A 221 6.99 -9.48 -11.00
C ASP A 221 6.76 -10.80 -11.76
N ILE A 222 6.25 -11.83 -11.08
CA ILE A 222 5.89 -13.11 -11.72
C ILE A 222 4.71 -12.92 -12.67
N LEU A 223 3.68 -12.19 -12.24
CA LEU A 223 2.50 -11.91 -13.06
C LEU A 223 2.85 -11.03 -14.28
N ASP A 224 3.82 -10.13 -14.16
CA ASP A 224 4.34 -9.34 -15.28
C ASP A 224 5.04 -10.19 -16.36
N VAL A 225 5.54 -11.37 -16.00
CA VAL A 225 6.18 -12.31 -16.94
C VAL A 225 5.20 -13.37 -17.46
N GLU A 226 4.36 -13.95 -16.59
CA GLU A 226 3.48 -15.10 -16.93
C GLU A 226 2.01 -14.70 -17.20
N GLY A 227 1.58 -13.52 -16.76
CA GLY A 227 0.17 -13.10 -16.75
C GLY A 227 -0.38 -12.73 -18.13
N ASP A 228 -1.70 -12.88 -18.29
CA ASP A 228 -2.40 -12.38 -19.47
C ASP A 228 -2.46 -10.84 -19.42
N PRO A 229 -1.92 -10.12 -20.42
CA PRO A 229 -1.99 -8.66 -20.47
C PRO A 229 -3.41 -8.09 -20.36
N GLN A 230 -4.44 -8.84 -20.78
CA GLN A 230 -5.84 -8.41 -20.68
C GLN A 230 -6.39 -8.49 -19.25
N GLU A 231 -5.96 -9.48 -18.45
CA GLU A 231 -6.42 -9.65 -17.06
C GLU A 231 -5.73 -8.66 -16.10
N MET A 232 -4.52 -8.21 -16.44
CA MET A 232 -3.72 -7.34 -15.58
C MET A 232 -4.02 -5.83 -15.71
N GLY A 233 -4.80 -5.43 -16.71
CA GLY A 233 -5.17 -4.03 -16.91
C GLY A 233 -3.99 -3.07 -17.17
N LYS A 234 -2.81 -3.61 -17.49
CA LYS A 234 -1.62 -2.87 -17.92
C LYS A 234 -1.62 -2.78 -19.45
N THR A 235 -1.21 -1.63 -19.99
CA THR A 235 -0.90 -1.49 -21.41
C THR A 235 0.26 -2.43 -21.73
N ARG A 236 0.16 -3.28 -22.77
CA ARG A 236 1.26 -4.16 -23.20
C ARG A 236 2.58 -3.37 -23.30
N GLY A 237 3.52 -3.65 -22.39
CA GLY A 237 4.92 -3.25 -22.53
C GLY A 237 5.41 -2.01 -21.76
N SER A 238 4.76 -1.55 -20.68
CA SER A 238 5.37 -0.52 -19.80
C SER A 238 6.72 -1.01 -19.22
N ASP A 239 6.75 -2.25 -18.73
CA ASP A 239 7.95 -2.88 -18.17
C ASP A 239 8.86 -3.57 -19.22
N GLN A 240 8.43 -3.69 -20.48
CA GLN A 240 9.33 -4.11 -21.57
C GLN A 240 10.12 -2.94 -22.16
N ARG A 241 9.62 -1.70 -22.00
CA ARG A 241 10.31 -0.49 -22.48
C ARG A 241 11.38 -0.01 -21.53
N LYS A 242 11.18 -0.23 -20.23
CA LYS A 242 12.17 0.03 -19.18
C LYS A 242 12.84 -1.31 -18.92
N GLU A 243 14.15 -1.45 -19.11
CA GLU A 243 14.88 -2.69 -18.80
C GLU A 243 14.93 -2.95 -17.27
N LYS A 244 13.79 -2.88 -16.58
CA LYS A 244 13.66 -3.03 -15.14
C LYS A 244 14.15 -4.41 -14.73
N ALA A 245 14.93 -4.44 -13.66
CA ALA A 245 15.31 -5.70 -13.06
C ALA A 245 14.14 -6.20 -12.21
N THR A 246 13.75 -7.45 -12.44
CA THR A 246 12.67 -8.12 -11.73
C THR A 246 13.20 -9.39 -11.08
N TYR A 247 12.48 -9.91 -10.09
CA TYR A 247 12.87 -11.15 -9.41
C TYR A 247 13.13 -12.32 -10.38
N PRO A 248 12.25 -12.61 -11.36
CA PRO A 248 12.51 -13.69 -12.32
C PRO A 248 13.74 -13.46 -13.20
N ARG A 249 14.12 -12.19 -13.45
CA ARG A 249 15.27 -11.82 -14.28
C ARG A 249 16.59 -11.91 -13.52
N ILE A 250 16.65 -11.48 -12.26
CA ILE A 250 17.86 -11.55 -11.42
C ILE A 250 18.11 -12.98 -10.93
N PHE A 251 17.05 -13.67 -10.51
CA PHE A 251 17.14 -15.04 -10.02
C PHE A 251 16.73 -16.00 -11.13
N THR A 252 15.63 -16.73 -10.93
CA THR A 252 14.93 -17.53 -11.93
C THR A 252 13.47 -17.59 -11.51
N MET A 253 12.56 -17.86 -12.44
CA MET A 253 11.14 -18.05 -12.11
C MET A 253 10.91 -19.07 -10.99
N ALA A 254 11.61 -20.21 -11.04
CA ALA A 254 11.53 -21.25 -10.02
C ALA A 254 11.99 -20.74 -8.65
N ARG A 255 13.12 -20.03 -8.60
CA ARG A 255 13.65 -19.46 -7.36
C ARG A 255 12.76 -18.36 -6.79
N SER A 256 12.16 -17.52 -7.63
CA SER A 256 11.21 -16.48 -7.21
C SER A 256 9.96 -17.09 -6.56
N LYS A 257 9.39 -18.15 -7.17
CA LYS A 257 8.25 -18.89 -6.61
C LYS A 257 8.59 -19.56 -5.27
N GLU A 258 9.78 -20.15 -5.16
CA GLU A 258 10.27 -20.74 -3.91
C GLU A 258 10.43 -19.68 -2.81
N LEU A 259 11.04 -18.54 -3.11
CA LEU A 259 11.23 -17.44 -2.17
C LEU A 259 9.89 -16.90 -1.66
N ALA A 260 8.91 -16.71 -2.54
CA ALA A 260 7.56 -16.30 -2.16
C ALA A 260 6.92 -17.31 -1.19
N ALA A 261 7.04 -18.62 -1.46
CA ALA A 261 6.49 -19.66 -0.59
C ALA A 261 7.16 -19.66 0.80
N GLN A 262 8.48 -19.48 0.88
CA GLN A 262 9.21 -19.40 2.15
C GLN A 262 8.77 -18.18 2.98
N LEU A 263 8.58 -17.03 2.33
CA LEU A 263 8.11 -15.81 2.98
C LEU A 263 6.67 -15.95 3.49
N VAL A 264 5.79 -16.64 2.74
CA VAL A 264 4.42 -16.93 3.16
C VAL A 264 4.40 -17.75 4.45
N GLU A 265 5.18 -18.84 4.52
CA GLU A 265 5.21 -19.67 5.72
C GLU A 265 5.84 -18.92 6.90
N ARG A 266 6.93 -18.17 6.69
CA ARG A 266 7.51 -17.30 7.72
C ARG A 266 6.48 -16.31 8.26
N ALA A 267 5.69 -15.68 7.40
CA ALA A 267 4.64 -14.74 7.81
C ALA A 267 3.54 -15.45 8.63
N ALA A 268 3.14 -16.66 8.21
CA ALA A 268 2.12 -17.44 8.90
C ALA A 268 2.57 -17.91 10.29
N GLU A 269 3.83 -18.36 10.42
CA GLU A 269 4.42 -18.81 11.68
C GLU A 269 4.44 -17.71 12.75
N GLN A 270 4.79 -16.47 12.38
CA GLN A 270 4.80 -15.34 13.30
C GLN A 270 3.42 -15.05 13.90
N LEU A 271 2.35 -15.36 13.16
CA LEU A 271 0.99 -15.11 13.57
C LEU A 271 0.29 -16.31 14.23
N ALA A 272 0.96 -17.47 14.32
CA ALA A 272 0.43 -18.68 14.94
C ALA A 272 0.00 -18.47 16.41
N PRO A 273 0.74 -17.73 17.26
CA PRO A 273 0.32 -17.49 18.65
C PRO A 273 -0.98 -16.69 18.81
N TYR A 274 -1.42 -16.02 17.75
CA TYR A 274 -2.58 -15.13 17.77
C TYR A 274 -3.82 -15.74 17.11
N GLN A 275 -3.80 -17.04 16.80
CA GLN A 275 -4.98 -17.73 16.30
C GLN A 275 -6.07 -17.84 17.38
N PRO A 276 -7.37 -17.80 17.00
CA PRO A 276 -7.87 -17.75 15.61
C PRO A 276 -7.94 -16.31 15.03
N ARG A 277 -7.66 -15.27 15.82
CA ARG A 277 -7.86 -13.88 15.40
C ARG A 277 -6.99 -13.47 14.21
N SER A 278 -5.80 -14.05 14.09
CA SER A 278 -4.89 -13.81 12.96
C SER A 278 -5.22 -14.55 11.67
N GLN A 279 -6.25 -15.41 11.65
CA GLN A 279 -6.55 -16.28 10.52
C GLN A 279 -6.72 -15.51 9.20
N ALA A 280 -7.41 -14.36 9.22
CA ALA A 280 -7.64 -13.58 8.01
C ALA A 280 -6.34 -13.02 7.39
N LEU A 281 -5.35 -12.65 8.21
CA LEU A 281 -4.04 -12.21 7.74
C LEU A 281 -3.26 -13.37 7.10
N VAL A 282 -3.30 -14.54 7.74
CA VAL A 282 -2.66 -15.76 7.24
C VAL A 282 -3.27 -16.21 5.90
N GLU A 283 -4.60 -16.19 5.79
CA GLU A 283 -5.29 -16.47 4.53
C GLU A 283 -4.91 -15.49 3.43
N LEU A 284 -4.81 -14.20 3.76
CA LEU A 284 -4.49 -13.17 2.78
C LEU A 284 -3.08 -13.31 2.22
N VAL A 285 -2.07 -13.56 3.08
CA VAL A 285 -0.68 -13.75 2.62
C VAL A 285 -0.55 -15.04 1.80
N ARG A 286 -1.25 -16.12 2.17
CA ARG A 286 -1.28 -17.37 1.40
C ARG A 286 -2.01 -17.24 0.05
N TYR A 287 -2.97 -16.32 -0.04
CA TYR A 287 -3.65 -16.05 -1.30
C TYR A 287 -2.78 -15.29 -2.30
N LEU A 288 -1.81 -14.48 -1.84
CA LEU A 288 -1.03 -13.60 -2.72
C LEU A 288 -0.41 -14.34 -3.91
N PRO A 289 0.37 -15.44 -3.75
CA PRO A 289 0.98 -16.11 -4.89
C PRO A 289 -0.01 -16.76 -5.87
N ALA A 290 -1.25 -17.01 -5.43
CA ALA A 290 -2.29 -17.64 -6.22
C ALA A 290 -3.21 -16.62 -6.93
N ARG A 291 -3.00 -15.32 -6.74
CA ARG A 291 -3.81 -14.28 -7.38
C ARG A 291 -3.54 -14.23 -8.88
N ARG A 292 -4.58 -13.87 -9.65
CA ARG A 292 -4.53 -13.75 -11.12
C ARG A 292 -4.44 -12.30 -11.61
N SER A 293 -4.65 -11.34 -10.71
CA SER A 293 -4.63 -9.89 -10.98
C SER A 293 -4.26 -9.11 -9.73
#